data_AF-X1G9C9-F1
#
_entry.id   AF-X1G9C9-F1
#
_cell.length_a   1.000
_cell.length_b   1.000
_cell.length_c   1.000
_cell.angle_alpha   90.00
_cell.angle_beta   90.00
_cell.angle_gamma   90.00
#
_symmetry.space_group_name_H-M   'P 1'
#
loop_
_entity.id
_entity.type
_entity.pdbx_description
1 polymer ?
#
loop_
_entity_poly.entity_id
_entity_poly.type
_entity_poly.pdbx_seq_one_letter_code
_entity_poly.pdbx_strand_id
1 'polypeptide(L)' 'MTNIEWDDKFSVGITLIDEQHKMLMQRLNDLSKAIERNQSIGEIVRVLGFLIDYTNFHFSTEEKHMIE' A
#
# COMPACT_ATOMS: atom_id res chain seq x y z
N MET A 1 -4.90 -10.02 -13.71
CA MET A 1 -4.50 -9.68 -12.33
C MET A 1 -4.53 -8.19 -12.11
N THR A 2 -4.53 -7.77 -10.84
CA THR A 2 -4.65 -6.35 -10.46
C THR A 2 -3.28 -5.67 -10.56
N ASN A 3 -3.16 -4.68 -11.44
CA ASN A 3 -2.02 -3.78 -11.53
C ASN A 3 -2.54 -2.35 -11.32
N ILE A 4 -2.38 -1.81 -10.12
CA ILE A 4 -2.81 -0.46 -9.77
C ILE A 4 -1.64 0.47 -10.01
N GLU A 5 -1.85 1.46 -10.86
CA GLU A 5 -0.88 2.51 -11.13
C GLU A 5 -1.32 3.80 -10.46
N TRP A 6 -0.34 4.58 -9.99
CA TRP A 6 -0.61 5.91 -9.49
C TRP A 6 -1.15 6.78 -10.62
N ASP A 7 -2.16 7.58 -10.28
CA ASP A 7 -2.78 8.58 -11.13
C ASP A 7 -2.97 9.81 -10.24
N ASP A 8 -2.67 11.00 -10.76
CA ASP A 8 -2.72 12.23 -9.97
C ASP A 8 -4.12 12.53 -9.43
N LYS A 9 -5.18 11.90 -9.96
CA LYS A 9 -6.53 11.97 -9.37
C LYS A 9 -6.63 11.39 -7.95
N PHE A 10 -5.66 10.58 -7.52
CA PHE A 10 -5.59 10.04 -6.16
C PHE A 10 -4.85 10.96 -5.19
N SER A 11 -4.18 12.00 -5.69
CA SER A 11 -3.48 12.96 -4.84
C SER A 11 -4.46 13.69 -3.93
N VAL A 12 -4.08 13.84 -2.66
CA VAL A 12 -4.78 14.68 -1.68
C VAL A 12 -4.07 16.03 -1.47
N GLY A 13 -3.02 16.31 -2.27
CA GLY A 13 -2.24 17.55 -2.20
C GLY A 13 -1.24 17.60 -1.04
N ILE A 14 -1.05 16.50 -0.31
CA ILE A 14 -0.13 16.39 0.82
C ILE A 14 0.95 15.38 0.45
N THR A 15 2.15 15.86 0.12
CA THR A 15 3.25 15.04 -0.42
C THR A 15 3.55 13.80 0.44
N LEU A 16 3.53 13.93 1.77
CA LEU A 16 3.77 12.79 2.67
C LEU A 16 2.72 11.69 2.49
N ILE A 17 1.44 12.06 2.38
CA ILE A 17 0.32 11.13 2.27
C ILE A 17 0.29 10.50 0.87
N ASP A 18 0.51 11.30 -0.18
CA ASP A 18 0.57 10.81 -1.55
C ASP A 18 1.68 9.76 -1.75
N GLU A 19 2.86 9.96 -1.15
CA GLU A 19 3.94 8.97 -1.19
C GLU A 19 3.59 7.67 -0.43
N GLN A 20 2.81 7.77 0.67
CA GLN A 20 2.30 6.59 1.36
C GLN A 20 1.26 5.84 0.53
N HIS A 21 0.36 6.54 -0.19
CA HIS A 21 -0.59 5.90 -1.10
C HIS A 21 0.13 5.17 -2.24
N LYS A 22 1.15 5.79 -2.86
CA LYS A 22 1.98 5.13 -3.90
C LYS A 22 2.65 3.87 -3.38
N MET A 23 3.16 3.90 -2.15
CA MET A 23 3.75 2.72 -1.51
C MET A 23 2.73 1.60 -1.28
N LEU A 24 1.52 1.94 -0.82
CA LEU A 24 0.42 0.98 -0.67
C LEU A 24 0.07 0.31 -2.01
N MET A 25 -0.04 1.09 -3.08
CA MET A 25 -0.31 0.58 -4.43
C MET A 25 0.81 -0.37 -4.91
N GLN A 26 2.09 0.01 -4.69
CA GLN A 26 3.23 -0.83 -5.02
C GLN A 26 3.15 -2.19 -4.30
N ARG A 27 2.86 -2.17 -2.99
CA ARG A 27 2.79 -3.39 -2.17
C ARG A 27 1.60 -4.28 -2.51
N LEU A 28 0.48 -3.69 -2.89
CA LEU A 28 -0.67 -4.42 -3.40
C LEU A 28 -0.35 -5.11 -4.73
N ASN A 29 0.39 -4.45 -5.61
CA ASN A 29 0.88 -5.07 -6.86
C ASN A 29 1.90 -6.20 -6.57
N ASP A 30 2.76 -6.05 -5.58
CA ASP A 30 3.70 -7.10 -5.15
C ASP A 30 2.94 -8.34 -4.65
N LEU A 31 1.85 -8.14 -3.88
CA LEU A 31 0.97 -9.22 -3.45
C LEU A 31 0.29 -9.93 -4.63
N SER A 32 -0.26 -9.17 -5.58
CA SER A 32 -0.85 -9.75 -6.81
C SER A 32 0.17 -10.62 -7.55
N LYS A 33 1.40 -10.11 -7.73
CA LYS A 33 2.50 -10.83 -8.40
C LYS A 33 2.94 -12.09 -7.64
N ALA A 34 2.94 -12.06 -6.31
CA ALA A 34 3.27 -13.22 -5.49
C ALA A 34 2.24 -14.35 -5.70
N ILE A 35 0.96 -13.99 -5.75
CA ILE A 35 -0.15 -14.92 -6.04
C ILE A 35 -0.06 -15.43 -7.49
N GLU A 36 0.16 -14.54 -8.47
CA GLU A 36 0.37 -14.89 -9.90
C GLU A 36 1.43 -15.95 -10.11
N ARG A 37 2.56 -15.78 -9.42
CA ARG A 37 3.73 -16.61 -9.59
C ARG A 37 3.66 -17.89 -8.78
N ASN A 38 2.51 -18.19 -8.15
CA ASN A 38 2.34 -19.31 -7.24
C ASN A 38 3.48 -19.40 -6.21
N GLN A 39 3.88 -18.25 -5.64
CA GLN A 39 4.87 -18.24 -4.57
C GLN A 39 4.35 -19.01 -3.36
N SER A 40 5.27 -19.40 -2.47
CA SER A 40 4.90 -20.15 -1.27
C SER A 40 3.90 -19.37 -0.41
N ILE A 41 3.06 -20.09 0.32
CA ILE A 41 2.10 -19.50 1.27
C ILE A 41 2.83 -18.57 2.26
N GLY A 42 4.03 -18.96 2.72
CA GLY A 42 4.83 -18.14 3.63
C GLY A 42 5.22 -16.79 3.05
N GLU A 43 5.55 -16.74 1.76
CA GLU A 43 5.88 -15.49 1.08
C GLU A 43 4.65 -14.59 0.90
N ILE A 44 3.51 -15.18 0.51
CA ILE A 44 2.24 -14.44 0.40
C ILE A 44 1.83 -13.86 1.77
N VAL A 45 1.95 -14.64 2.84
CA VAL A 45 1.66 -14.20 4.22
C VAL A 45 2.61 -13.07 4.64
N ARG A 46 3.89 -13.15 4.28
CA ARG A 46 4.88 -12.10 4.58
C ARG A 46 4.52 -10.77 3.90
N VAL A 47 4.17 -10.81 2.62
CA VAL A 47 3.78 -9.60 1.87
C VAL A 47 2.46 -9.03 2.41
N LEU A 48 1.48 -9.89 2.72
CA LEU A 48 0.22 -9.48 3.31
C LEU A 48 0.41 -8.84 4.70
N GLY A 49 1.28 -9.41 5.54
CA GLY A 49 1.61 -8.85 6.86
C GLY A 49 2.17 -7.43 6.75
N PHE A 50 3.12 -7.22 5.83
CA PHE A 50 3.64 -5.87 5.56
C PHE A 50 2.53 -4.90 5.13
N LEU A 51 1.62 -5.33 4.26
CA LEU A 51 0.53 -4.48 3.77
C LEU A 51 -0.40 -4.04 4.91
N ILE A 52 -0.72 -4.95 5.84
CA ILE A 52 -1.52 -4.65 7.03
C ILE A 52 -0.80 -3.62 7.91
N ASP A 53 0.46 -3.86 8.24
CA ASP A 53 1.25 -2.96 9.10
C ASP A 53 1.38 -1.55 8.49
N TYR A 54 1.67 -1.49 7.19
CA TYR A 54 1.84 -0.22 6.49
C TYR A 54 0.52 0.54 6.33
N THR A 55 -0.60 -0.16 6.17
CA THR A 55 -1.93 0.47 6.13
C THR A 55 -2.27 1.12 7.48
N ASN A 56 -2.00 0.44 8.59
CA ASN A 56 -2.18 1.02 9.94
C ASN A 56 -1.29 2.25 10.16
N PHE A 57 -0.01 2.18 9.74
CA PHE A 57 0.90 3.31 9.81
C PHE A 57 0.40 4.50 8.98
N HIS A 58 -0.06 4.24 7.76
CA HIS A 58 -0.62 5.25 6.88
C HIS A 58 -1.84 5.95 7.49
N PHE A 59 -2.83 5.20 7.96
CA PHE A 59 -4.00 5.79 8.63
C PHE A 59 -3.61 6.61 9.86
N SER A 60 -2.66 6.13 10.68
CA SER A 60 -2.18 6.91 11.82
C SER A 60 -1.50 8.23 11.41
N THR A 61 -0.96 8.32 10.20
CA THR A 61 -0.39 9.56 9.66
C THR A 61 -1.51 10.52 9.25
N GLU A 62 -2.52 10.02 8.52
CA GLU A 62 -3.67 10.84 8.12
C GLU A 62 -4.45 11.36 9.35
N GLU A 63 -4.71 10.51 10.34
CA GLU A 63 -5.39 10.86 11.59
C GLU A 63 -4.67 11.97 12.36
N LYS A 64 -3.33 11.90 12.45
CA LYS A 64 -2.53 12.98 13.06
C LYS A 64 -2.66 14.27 12.29
N HIS A 65 -2.59 14.20 10.95
CA HIS A 65 -2.69 15.37 10.10
C HIS A 65 -4.08 16.04 10.14
N MET A 66 -5.16 15.29 10.40
CA MET A 66 -6.51 15.85 10.53
C MET A 66 -6.76 16.58 11.86
N ILE A 67 -5.91 16.38 12.87
CA ILE A 67 -6.05 16.97 14.22
C ILE A 67 -5.16 18.22 14.38
N GLU A 68 -4.16 18.39 13.50
CA GLU A 68 -3.29 19.57 13.42
C GLU A 68 -4.02 20.80 12.83
#